data_AF-A0A3D3T0D8-F1
#
_entry.id   AF-A0A3D3T0D8-F1
#
_cell.length_a   1.000
_cell.length_b   1.000
_cell.length_c   1.000
_cell.angle_alpha   90.00
_cell.angle_beta   90.00
_cell.angle_gamma   90.00
#
_symmetry.space_group_name_H-M   'P 1'
#
loop_
_entity.id
_entity.type
_entity.pdbx_description
1 polymer ?
#
loop_
_entity_poly.entity_id
_entity_poly.type
_entity_poly.pdbx_seq_one_letter_code
_entity_poly.pdbx_strand_id
1 'polypeptide(L)' 'MRLAVLALGANLPFADSPAQTTLQLVMKELQGLESSRVLASSRLWRSAPVMAEGPMFFNAC' A
#
# COMPACT_ATOMS: atom_id res chain seq x y z
N MET A 1 2.25 -20.71 12.64
CA MET A 1 2.70 -19.54 11.86
C MET A 1 2.24 -19.73 10.42
N ARG A 2 1.52 -18.77 9.83
CA ARG A 2 1.08 -18.80 8.42
C ARG A 2 1.76 -17.67 7.67
N LEU A 3 2.19 -17.95 6.44
CA LEU A 3 2.72 -16.93 5.55
C LEU A 3 1.58 -16.36 4.71
N ALA A 4 1.50 -15.05 4.62
CA ALA A 4 0.57 -14.33 3.75
C ALA A 4 1.33 -13.22 3.03
N VAL A 5 0.87 -12.87 1.83
CA VAL A 5 1.35 -11.73 1.06
C VAL A 5 0.13 -10.84 0.81
N LEU A 6 0.26 -9.55 1.08
CA LEU A 6 -0.81 -8.57 0.92
C LEU A 6 -0.46 -7.68 -0.27
N ALA A 7 -1.36 -7.53 -1.23
CA ALA A 7 -1.23 -6.50 -2.25
C ALA A 7 -1.95 -5.24 -1.78
N LEU A 8 -1.24 -4.11 -1.78
CA LEU A 8 -1.77 -2.82 -1.36
C LEU A 8 -1.68 -1.83 -2.51
N GLY A 9 -2.76 -1.05 -2.70
CA GLY A 9 -2.84 -0.05 -3.76
C GLY A 9 -3.63 1.18 -3.31
N ALA A 10 -3.13 2.38 -3.64
CA ALA A 10 -3.82 3.65 -3.40
C ALA A 10 -3.62 4.61 -4.57
N ASN A 11 -4.68 5.25 -5.04
CA ASN A 11 -4.65 6.22 -6.14
C ASN A 11 -5.39 7.53 -5.86
N LEU A 12 -6.13 7.63 -4.75
CA LEU A 12 -6.84 8.84 -4.38
C LEU A 12 -6.07 9.63 -3.33
N PRO A 13 -6.01 10.97 -3.44
CA PRO A 13 -5.57 11.81 -2.34
C PRO A 13 -6.59 11.75 -1.19
N PHE A 14 -6.12 11.99 0.03
CA PHE A 14 -6.98 12.18 1.20
C PHE A 14 -6.55 13.46 1.90
N ALA A 15 -7.48 14.43 2.01
CA ALA A 15 -7.16 15.82 2.33
C ALA A 15 -6.00 16.34 1.44
N ASP A 16 -5.04 17.05 2.00
CA ASP A 16 -3.86 17.59 1.28
C ASP A 16 -2.71 16.57 1.11
N SER A 17 -2.95 15.28 1.37
CA SER A 17 -1.93 14.23 1.29
C SER A 17 -2.04 13.40 0.01
N PRO A 18 -0.92 13.16 -0.71
CA PRO A 18 -0.89 12.26 -1.86
C PRO A 18 -1.26 10.82 -1.48
N ALA A 19 -1.79 10.05 -2.44
CA ALA A 19 -2.09 8.63 -2.26
C ALA A 19 -0.90 7.79 -1.75
N GLN A 20 0.33 8.19 -2.13
CA GLN A 20 1.57 7.58 -1.64
C GLN A 20 1.68 7.60 -0.11
N THR A 21 1.28 8.70 0.51
CA THR A 21 1.34 8.89 1.96
C THR A 21 0.42 7.90 2.68
N THR A 22 -0.79 7.69 2.17
CA THR A 22 -1.73 6.68 2.69
C THR A 22 -1.11 5.29 2.66
N LEU A 23 -0.47 4.92 1.54
CA LEU A 23 0.16 3.60 1.41
C LEU A 23 1.34 3.42 2.39
N GLN A 24 2.18 4.46 2.55
CA GLN A 24 3.27 4.45 3.53
C GLN A 24 2.77 4.33 4.97
N LEU A 25 1.67 5.01 5.31
CA LEU A 25 1.05 4.91 6.63
C LEU A 25 0.53 3.49 6.89
N VAL A 26 -0.20 2.90 5.95
CA VAL A 26 -0.69 1.51 6.09
C VAL A 26 0.47 0.53 6.30
N MET A 27 1.53 0.64 5.50
CA MET A 27 2.72 -0.21 5.65
C MET A 27 3.37 -0.06 7.04
N LYS A 28 3.36 1.15 7.61
CA LYS A 28 3.85 1.40 8.97
C LYS A 28 2.92 0.79 10.03
N GLU A 29 1.61 0.99 9.91
CA GLU A 29 0.61 0.45 10.85
C GLU A 29 0.62 -1.09 10.86
N LEU A 30 0.85 -1.74 9.71
CA LEU A 30 0.99 -3.20 9.63
C LEU A 30 2.13 -3.75 10.49
N GLN A 31 3.21 -2.98 10.71
CA GLN A 31 4.31 -3.37 11.60
C GLN A 31 3.89 -3.41 13.07
N GLY A 32 2.84 -2.68 13.45
CA GLY A 32 2.34 -2.55 14.82
C GLY A 32 1.24 -3.55 15.20
N LEU A 33 0.77 -4.39 14.26
CA LEU A 33 -0.32 -5.33 14.52
C LEU A 33 0.07 -6.43 15.50
N GLU A 34 -0.71 -6.58 16.57
CA GLU A 34 -0.59 -7.70 17.49
C GLU A 34 -0.87 -9.04 16.77
N SER A 35 -0.18 -10.11 17.18
CA SER A 35 -0.34 -11.46 16.60
C SER A 35 0.06 -11.63 15.13
N SER A 36 0.72 -10.64 14.53
CA SER A 36 1.33 -10.76 13.20
C SER A 36 2.73 -10.17 13.18
N ARG A 37 3.52 -10.51 12.16
CA ARG A 37 4.87 -9.95 11.96
C ARG A 37 5.09 -9.75 10.48
N VAL A 38 5.42 -8.52 10.08
CA VAL A 38 5.86 -8.25 8.72
C VAL A 38 7.28 -8.80 8.55
N LEU A 39 7.45 -9.69 7.58
CA LEU A 39 8.74 -10.32 7.29
C LEU A 39 9.56 -9.52 6.27
N ALA A 40 8.88 -8.89 5.32
CA ALA A 40 9.48 -8.07 4.27
C ALA A 40 8.41 -7.11 3.72
N SER A 41 8.88 -6.10 2.99
CA SER A 41 8.04 -5.25 2.15
C SER A 41 8.75 -4.93 0.84
N SER A 42 7.97 -4.72 -0.23
CA SER A 42 8.48 -4.28 -1.51
C SER A 42 8.81 -2.78 -1.50
N ARG A 43 9.44 -2.33 -2.59
CA ARG A 43 9.46 -0.91 -2.94
C ARG A 43 8.06 -0.46 -3.35
N LEU A 44 7.82 0.85 -3.29
CA LEU A 44 6.63 1.46 -3.87
C LEU A 44 6.77 1.53 -5.40
N TRP A 45 5.70 1.16 -6.11
CA TRP A 45 5.62 1.21 -7.56
C TRP A 45 4.50 2.15 -7.98
N ARG A 46 4.76 3.03 -8.96
CA ARG A 46 3.73 3.88 -9.55
C ARG A 46 3.28 3.28 -10.88
N SER A 47 1.98 3.00 -11.06
CA SER A 47 1.44 2.37 -12.27
C SER A 47 0.09 2.95 -12.68
N ALA A 48 -0.26 2.78 -13.96
CA ALA A 48 -1.57 3.15 -14.48
C ALA A 48 -2.67 2.24 -13.89
N PRO A 49 -3.91 2.73 -13.78
CA PRO A 49 -5.06 1.88 -13.49
C PRO A 49 -5.25 0.82 -14.59
N VAL A 50 -5.70 -0.38 -14.19
CA VAL A 50 -5.97 -1.49 -15.10
C VAL A 50 -7.48 -1.59 -15.30
N MET A 51 -7.93 -1.60 -16.57
CA MET A 51 -9.35 -1.67 -16.95
C MET A 51 -10.22 -0.58 -16.30
N ALA A 52 -9.63 0.56 -15.97
CA ALA A 52 -10.32 1.72 -15.43
C ALA A 52 -9.60 3.00 -15.85
N GLU A 53 -10.33 4.11 -15.88
CA GLU A 53 -9.77 5.45 -16.02
C GLU A 53 -9.53 6.06 -14.64
N GLY A 54 -8.55 6.96 -14.54
CA GLY A 54 -8.31 7.72 -13.31
C GLY A 54 -6.83 7.93 -12.98
N PRO A 55 -6.55 8.39 -11.75
CA PRO A 55 -5.18 8.68 -11.31
C PRO A 55 -4.29 7.44 -11.27
N MET A 56 -2.98 7.68 -11.37
CA MET A 56 -1.96 6.65 -11.17
C MET A 56 -2.06 6.05 -9.75
N PHE A 57 -1.93 4.74 -9.65
CA PHE A 57 -1.80 4.02 -8.39
C PHE A 57 -0.36 4.07 -7.88
N PHE A 58 -0.22 4.11 -6.57
CA PHE A 58 0.95 3.59 -5.86
C PHE A 58 0.62 2.20 -5.34
N ASN A 59 1.54 1.24 -5.54
CA ASN A 59 1.37 -0.17 -5.17
C ASN A 59 2.57 -0.69 -4.37
N ALA A 60 2.33 -1.64 -3.48
CA ALA A 60 3.36 -2.40 -2.76
C ALA A 60 2.82 -3.78 -2.30
N CYS A 61 3.73 -4.65 -1.88
CA CYS A 61 3.41 -5.89 -1.18
C CYS A 61 4.31 -6.18 0.02
#